data_AF-A0A8H9I8S1-F1
#
_entry.id   AF-A0A8H9I8S1-F1
#
_cell.length_a   1.000
_cell.length_b   1.000
_cell.length_c   1.000
_cell.angle_alpha   90.00
_cell.angle_beta   90.00
_cell.angle_gamma   90.00
#
_symmetry.space_group_name_H-M   'P 1'
#
loop_
_entity.id
_entity.type
_entity.pdbx_description
1 polymer ?
#
loop_
_entity_poly.entity_id
_entity_poly.type
_entity_poly.pdbx_seq_one_letter_code
_entity_poly.pdbx_strand_id
1 'polypeptide(L)'
;MPFINLLATNFAFLFMSLPWNEPFTQQLSCAPLARLEAQFTLSDFSCWPNAQGLNTLKQRFHIAEQATPDFIDQDALPESDDYYEQIIFKHGHIPTRANGWHDLFNGLVWLQYPATKKYLNQLHVEDIEKHGLSPRSRLRNHITHFDECGVVLAIEHSQGSEIAELLGEHRWSEALFTRRSAWGLVIHARMFGHANYEMLLNPFIGLTGKWLAVSVKSGFAKRSVLEQNAEIDAGLHEMIRDKALFEQTKALLPIPLLGIPAWCEQNQVEQFYQNRDYFRPKRINTNSNK
;
A
#
# COMPACT_ATOMS: atom_id res chain seq x y z
N MET A 1 65.25 -18.44 25.57
CA MET A 1 64.24 -17.64 24.85
C MET A 1 63.02 -18.53 24.64
N PRO A 2 61.85 -18.21 25.22
CA PRO A 2 60.69 -19.06 25.09
C PRO A 2 59.93 -18.76 23.80
N PHE A 3 59.47 -19.82 23.14
CA PHE A 3 58.52 -19.77 22.03
C PHE A 3 57.17 -19.29 22.55
N ILE A 4 56.65 -18.19 21.99
CA ILE A 4 55.28 -17.72 22.21
C ILE A 4 54.40 -18.40 21.16
N ASN A 5 53.58 -19.35 21.61
CA ASN A 5 52.49 -19.91 20.82
C ASN A 5 51.38 -18.84 20.71
N LEU A 6 51.22 -18.27 19.52
CA LEU A 6 50.06 -17.43 19.21
C LEU A 6 48.88 -18.37 18.89
N LEU A 7 48.03 -18.62 19.89
CA LEU A 7 46.71 -19.19 19.67
C LEU A 7 45.87 -18.17 18.89
N ALA A 8 45.77 -18.35 17.59
CA ALA A 8 44.78 -17.68 16.77
C ALA A 8 43.41 -18.28 17.12
N THR A 9 42.66 -17.61 18.00
CA THR A 9 41.23 -17.85 18.16
C THR A 9 40.53 -17.50 16.85
N ASN A 10 40.21 -18.52 16.07
CA ASN A 10 39.25 -18.44 14.97
C ASN A 10 37.87 -18.08 15.55
N PHE A 11 37.57 -16.78 15.65
CA PHE A 11 36.18 -16.31 15.68
C PHE A 11 35.63 -16.43 14.27
N ALA A 12 35.15 -17.63 13.92
CA ALA A 12 34.23 -17.79 12.82
C ALA A 12 32.91 -17.15 13.24
N PHE A 13 32.73 -15.86 12.93
CA PHE A 13 31.40 -15.28 12.85
C PHE A 13 30.66 -16.05 11.76
N LEU A 14 29.84 -17.04 12.15
CA LEU A 14 28.73 -17.45 11.32
C LEU A 14 27.88 -16.20 11.10
N PHE A 15 28.00 -15.59 9.93
CA PHE A 15 26.96 -14.71 9.41
C PHE A 15 25.73 -15.59 9.17
N MET A 16 24.97 -15.87 10.23
CA MET A 16 23.58 -16.28 10.04
C MET A 16 22.90 -15.09 9.39
N SER A 17 22.57 -15.22 8.10
CA SER A 17 21.70 -14.27 7.42
C SER A 17 20.43 -14.15 8.26
N LEU A 18 20.08 -12.93 8.63
CA LEU A 18 18.83 -12.67 9.33
C LEU A 18 17.66 -13.26 8.54
N PRO A 19 16.61 -13.77 9.21
CA PRO A 19 15.40 -14.23 8.51
C PRO A 19 14.93 -13.16 7.54
N TRP A 20 14.53 -13.55 6.34
CA TRP A 20 14.14 -12.63 5.28
C TRP A 20 13.04 -11.64 5.72
N ASN A 21 12.17 -12.07 6.65
CA ASN A 21 11.02 -11.34 7.16
C ASN A 21 11.30 -10.55 8.45
N GLU A 22 12.53 -10.52 8.97
CA GLU A 22 12.84 -9.80 10.20
C GLU A 22 12.43 -8.31 10.16
N PRO A 23 12.71 -7.53 9.08
CA PRO A 23 12.26 -6.15 9.00
C PRO A 23 10.73 -6.00 9.09
N PHE A 24 9.99 -7.00 8.61
CA PHE A 24 8.53 -7.02 8.64
C PHE A 24 8.00 -7.38 10.04
N THR A 25 8.55 -8.41 10.67
CA THR A 25 8.08 -8.87 12.00
C THR A 25 8.38 -7.84 13.10
N GLN A 26 9.45 -7.06 12.96
CA GLN A 26 9.76 -5.95 13.86
C GLN A 26 8.73 -4.80 13.81
N GLN A 27 7.95 -4.70 12.72
CA GLN A 27 7.00 -3.60 12.50
C GLN A 27 5.54 -4.02 12.69
N LEU A 28 5.26 -5.15 13.37
CA LEU A 28 3.89 -5.64 13.59
C LEU A 28 3.08 -4.80 14.59
N SER A 29 3.67 -3.80 15.27
CA SER A 29 2.89 -2.78 15.98
C SER A 29 2.25 -1.75 15.04
N CYS A 30 2.70 -1.68 13.77
CA CYS A 30 2.13 -0.85 12.72
C CYS A 30 0.92 -1.56 12.07
N ALA A 31 -0.28 -0.99 12.21
CA ALA A 31 -1.53 -1.65 11.81
C ALA A 31 -1.62 -2.15 10.35
N PRO A 32 -1.06 -1.49 9.32
CA PRO A 32 -1.01 -2.03 7.96
C PRO A 32 -0.25 -3.36 7.87
N LEU A 33 0.95 -3.44 8.46
CA LEU A 33 1.79 -4.64 8.42
C LEU A 33 1.22 -5.75 9.30
N ALA A 34 0.70 -5.40 10.48
CA ALA A 34 -0.03 -6.32 11.35
C ALA A 34 -1.22 -6.99 10.63
N ARG A 35 -1.92 -6.24 9.77
CA ARG A 35 -3.06 -6.76 8.99
C ARG A 35 -2.61 -7.69 7.87
N LEU A 36 -1.51 -7.38 7.19
CA LEU A 36 -0.91 -8.31 6.23
C LEU A 36 -0.52 -9.62 6.92
N GLU A 37 0.06 -9.55 8.11
CA GLU A 37 0.42 -10.75 8.89
C GLU A 37 -0.82 -11.53 9.31
N ALA A 38 -1.82 -10.87 9.87
CA ALA A 38 -3.07 -11.52 10.29
C ALA A 38 -3.81 -12.16 9.12
N GLN A 39 -3.70 -11.59 7.92
CA GLN A 39 -4.34 -12.13 6.73
C GLN A 39 -3.51 -13.26 6.12
N PHE A 40 -2.24 -13.04 5.81
CA PHE A 40 -1.42 -13.92 4.97
C PHE A 40 -0.45 -14.82 5.74
N THR A 41 -0.25 -14.56 7.04
CA THR A 41 0.69 -15.27 7.92
C THR A 41 2.09 -15.35 7.29
N LEU A 42 2.63 -14.19 6.90
CA LEU A 42 3.90 -14.11 6.18
C LEU A 42 5.07 -14.62 7.04
N SER A 43 4.94 -14.53 8.36
CA SER A 43 5.95 -15.05 9.29
C SER A 43 6.14 -16.57 9.23
N ASP A 44 5.15 -17.33 8.73
CA ASP A 44 5.24 -18.79 8.58
C ASP A 44 6.16 -19.22 7.42
N PHE A 45 6.46 -18.33 6.48
CA PHE A 45 7.33 -18.66 5.35
C PHE A 45 8.79 -18.66 5.78
N SER A 46 9.47 -19.80 5.60
CA SER A 46 10.89 -19.96 5.93
C SER A 46 11.83 -19.25 4.95
N CYS A 47 11.36 -18.96 3.74
CA CYS A 47 12.06 -18.20 2.71
C CYS A 47 11.12 -17.17 2.07
N TRP A 48 11.66 -16.28 1.24
CA TRP A 48 10.84 -15.36 0.46
C TRP A 48 9.75 -16.12 -0.30
N PRO A 49 8.48 -15.71 -0.20
CA PRO A 49 7.41 -16.40 -0.92
C PRO A 49 7.62 -16.34 -2.44
N ASN A 50 8.20 -15.25 -2.99
CA ASN A 50 8.40 -15.05 -4.44
C ASN A 50 7.10 -15.33 -5.24
N ALA A 51 7.17 -15.57 -6.54
CA ALA A 51 5.98 -15.81 -7.35
C ALA A 51 5.19 -17.04 -6.88
N GLN A 52 5.88 -18.16 -6.62
CA GLN A 52 5.22 -19.41 -6.22
C GLN A 52 4.51 -19.32 -4.86
N GLY A 53 5.09 -18.61 -3.89
CA GLY A 53 4.47 -18.37 -2.60
C GLY A 53 3.28 -17.42 -2.70
N LEU A 54 3.33 -16.39 -3.56
CA LEU A 54 2.16 -15.55 -3.86
C LEU A 54 1.03 -16.38 -4.51
N ASN A 55 1.34 -17.29 -5.44
CA ASN A 55 0.37 -18.23 -5.99
C ASN A 55 -0.18 -19.21 -4.93
N THR A 56 0.63 -19.63 -3.96
CA THR A 56 0.18 -20.45 -2.83
C THR A 56 -0.79 -19.68 -1.94
N LEU A 57 -0.51 -18.40 -1.66
CA LEU A 57 -1.43 -17.52 -0.94
C LEU A 57 -2.73 -17.31 -1.71
N LYS A 58 -2.67 -17.06 -3.03
CA LYS A 58 -3.84 -16.96 -3.91
C LYS A 58 -4.79 -18.15 -3.73
N GLN A 59 -4.25 -19.38 -3.76
CA GLN A 59 -5.01 -20.61 -3.57
C GLN A 59 -5.60 -20.74 -2.16
N ARG A 60 -4.82 -20.40 -1.12
CA ARG A 60 -5.22 -20.50 0.29
C ARG A 60 -6.44 -19.64 0.63
N PHE A 61 -6.56 -18.45 0.04
CA PHE A 61 -7.68 -17.54 0.31
C PHE A 61 -8.87 -17.74 -0.63
N HIS A 62 -8.86 -18.79 -1.45
CA HIS A 62 -9.89 -19.05 -2.47
C HIS A 62 -10.24 -17.81 -3.29
N ILE A 63 -9.24 -16.97 -3.55
CA ILE A 63 -9.40 -15.85 -4.47
C ILE A 63 -9.62 -16.51 -5.82
N ALA A 64 -10.81 -16.32 -6.39
CA ALA A 64 -11.20 -16.99 -7.63
C ALA A 64 -10.08 -16.87 -8.67
N GLU A 65 -9.70 -17.97 -9.32
CA GLU A 65 -8.55 -17.99 -10.23
C GLU A 65 -8.63 -16.91 -11.31
N GLN A 66 -9.84 -16.51 -11.70
CA GLN A 66 -10.13 -15.46 -12.69
C GLN A 66 -10.02 -14.02 -12.13
N ALA A 67 -10.00 -13.84 -10.81
CA ALA A 67 -9.97 -12.53 -10.17
C ALA A 67 -8.56 -11.93 -10.19
N THR A 68 -7.52 -12.72 -9.89
CA THR A 68 -6.12 -12.26 -9.89
C THR A 68 -5.31 -13.04 -10.94
N PRO A 69 -4.54 -12.38 -11.82
CA PRO A 69 -3.59 -13.06 -12.71
C PRO A 69 -2.57 -13.91 -11.92
N ASP A 70 -1.88 -14.84 -12.58
CA ASP A 70 -0.86 -15.66 -11.93
C ASP A 70 0.45 -14.89 -11.74
N PHE A 71 1.13 -15.11 -10.63
CA PHE A 71 2.47 -14.56 -10.41
C PHE A 71 3.49 -15.44 -11.13
N ILE A 72 4.43 -14.84 -11.86
CA ILE A 72 5.51 -15.54 -12.53
C ILE A 72 6.84 -14.90 -12.18
N ASP A 73 7.87 -15.72 -11.99
CA ASP A 73 9.22 -15.20 -11.77
C ASP A 73 9.67 -14.40 -13.00
N GLN A 74 10.11 -13.16 -12.78
CA GLN A 74 10.46 -12.25 -13.87
C GLN A 74 11.56 -12.84 -14.78
N ASP A 75 12.50 -13.58 -14.21
CA ASP A 75 13.61 -14.20 -14.94
C ASP A 75 13.17 -15.43 -15.78
N ALA A 76 11.96 -15.95 -15.54
CA ALA A 76 11.37 -17.05 -16.31
C ALA A 76 10.52 -16.55 -17.49
N LEU A 77 10.27 -15.24 -17.58
CA LEU A 77 9.54 -14.67 -18.70
C LEU A 77 10.39 -14.68 -19.97
N PRO A 78 9.77 -14.96 -21.14
CA PRO A 78 10.46 -14.78 -22.41
C PRO A 78 10.82 -13.30 -22.62
N GLU A 79 11.92 -13.04 -23.34
CA GLU A 79 12.22 -11.70 -23.80
C GLU A 79 11.05 -11.16 -24.63
N SER A 80 10.59 -9.95 -24.28
CA SER A 80 9.48 -9.28 -24.93
C SER A 80 9.71 -7.77 -24.90
N ASP A 81 9.23 -7.09 -25.94
CA ASP A 81 9.14 -5.62 -25.97
C ASP A 81 7.96 -5.10 -25.13
N ASP A 82 7.12 -5.99 -24.60
CA ASP A 82 5.97 -5.62 -23.77
C ASP A 82 6.42 -5.04 -22.43
N TYR A 83 5.85 -3.89 -22.10
CA TYR A 83 6.03 -3.28 -20.79
C TYR A 83 5.24 -4.03 -19.71
N TYR A 84 5.61 -3.86 -18.44
CA TYR A 84 5.06 -4.61 -17.29
C TYR A 84 3.53 -4.72 -17.30
N GLU A 85 2.80 -3.61 -17.50
CA GLU A 85 1.34 -3.64 -17.52
C GLU A 85 0.78 -4.36 -18.76
N GLN A 86 1.47 -4.33 -19.90
CA GLN A 86 1.07 -5.05 -21.10
C GLN A 86 1.22 -6.57 -20.92
N ILE A 87 2.27 -7.01 -20.22
CA ILE A 87 2.46 -8.44 -19.90
C ILE A 87 1.28 -8.96 -19.06
N ILE A 88 0.90 -8.22 -18.02
CA ILE A 88 -0.25 -8.55 -17.17
C ILE A 88 -1.54 -8.61 -18.00
N PHE A 89 -1.79 -7.60 -18.81
CA PHE A 89 -3.03 -7.48 -19.57
C PHE A 89 -3.16 -8.56 -20.65
N LYS A 90 -2.08 -8.83 -21.40
CA LYS A 90 -2.09 -9.77 -22.54
C LYS A 90 -1.99 -11.23 -22.11
N HIS A 91 -1.14 -11.51 -21.13
CA HIS A 91 -0.79 -12.90 -20.77
C HIS A 91 -1.42 -13.36 -19.45
N GLY A 92 -1.98 -12.45 -18.66
CA GLY A 92 -2.51 -12.81 -17.34
C GLY A 92 -1.40 -13.23 -16.38
N HIS A 93 -0.19 -12.68 -16.53
CA HIS A 93 0.94 -12.94 -15.67
C HIS A 93 1.44 -11.66 -15.01
N ILE A 94 1.66 -11.69 -13.69
CA ILE A 94 2.30 -10.61 -12.93
C ILE A 94 3.79 -10.93 -12.82
N PRO A 95 4.67 -10.24 -13.56
CA PRO A 95 6.11 -10.39 -13.40
C PRO A 95 6.50 -10.07 -11.95
N THR A 96 7.23 -10.99 -11.32
CA THR A 96 7.61 -10.88 -9.91
C THR A 96 9.11 -11.14 -9.78
N ARG A 97 9.86 -10.15 -9.30
CA ARG A 97 11.28 -10.25 -8.98
C ARG A 97 11.44 -11.00 -7.68
N ALA A 98 12.43 -11.89 -7.65
CA ALA A 98 12.74 -12.65 -6.45
C ALA A 98 13.30 -11.75 -5.34
N ASN A 99 12.96 -12.10 -4.10
CA ASN A 99 13.56 -11.57 -2.87
C ASN A 99 13.45 -10.04 -2.72
N GLY A 100 12.33 -9.45 -3.15
CA GLY A 100 12.06 -8.01 -3.08
C GLY A 100 10.79 -7.68 -2.30
N TRP A 101 10.89 -6.73 -1.37
CA TRP A 101 9.73 -6.20 -0.63
C TRP A 101 8.71 -5.56 -1.55
N HIS A 102 9.18 -4.80 -2.54
CA HIS A 102 8.34 -4.12 -3.51
C HIS A 102 7.35 -5.07 -4.20
N ASP A 103 7.86 -6.13 -4.84
CA ASP A 103 7.07 -7.09 -5.60
C ASP A 103 6.22 -7.97 -4.67
N LEU A 104 6.72 -8.32 -3.48
CA LEU A 104 5.92 -8.99 -2.46
C LEU A 104 4.71 -8.14 -2.06
N PHE A 105 4.90 -6.88 -1.67
CA PHE A 105 3.79 -6.01 -1.29
C PHE A 105 2.84 -5.71 -2.45
N ASN A 106 3.36 -5.53 -3.66
CA ASN A 106 2.53 -5.40 -4.85
C ASN A 106 1.67 -6.65 -5.06
N GLY A 107 2.23 -7.85 -4.90
CA GLY A 107 1.49 -9.10 -4.96
C GLY A 107 0.42 -9.22 -3.89
N LEU A 108 0.72 -8.87 -2.64
CA LEU A 108 -0.28 -8.87 -1.56
C LEU A 108 -1.39 -7.83 -1.79
N VAL A 109 -1.10 -6.71 -2.44
CA VAL A 109 -2.11 -5.72 -2.85
C VAL A 109 -3.00 -6.29 -3.96
N TRP A 110 -2.43 -6.97 -4.96
CA TRP A 110 -3.20 -7.71 -5.98
C TRP A 110 -4.14 -8.73 -5.35
N LEU A 111 -3.70 -9.47 -4.34
CA LEU A 111 -4.53 -10.45 -3.62
C LEU A 111 -5.64 -9.80 -2.76
N GLN A 112 -5.44 -8.57 -2.28
CA GLN A 112 -6.44 -7.86 -1.49
C GLN A 112 -7.47 -7.12 -2.36
N TYR A 113 -7.04 -6.53 -3.48
CA TYR A 113 -7.85 -5.64 -4.31
C TYR A 113 -7.77 -5.99 -5.82
N PRO A 114 -8.13 -7.24 -6.20
CA PRO A 114 -7.93 -7.73 -7.55
C PRO A 114 -8.72 -6.96 -8.62
N ALA A 115 -9.98 -6.59 -8.36
CA ALA A 115 -10.81 -5.90 -9.34
C ALA A 115 -10.26 -4.51 -9.64
N THR A 116 -9.87 -3.77 -8.60
CA THR A 116 -9.26 -2.46 -8.72
C THR A 116 -7.93 -2.54 -9.47
N LYS A 117 -7.01 -3.43 -9.06
CA LYS A 117 -5.69 -3.57 -9.70
C LYS A 117 -5.80 -3.97 -11.17
N LYS A 118 -6.73 -4.88 -11.52
CA LYS A 118 -7.00 -5.28 -12.90
C LYS A 118 -7.51 -4.11 -13.74
N TYR A 119 -8.42 -3.30 -13.19
CA TYR A 119 -8.93 -2.14 -13.92
C TYR A 119 -7.87 -1.04 -14.08
N LEU A 120 -7.05 -0.77 -13.06
CA LEU A 120 -5.93 0.16 -13.18
C LEU A 120 -4.91 -0.30 -14.25
N ASN A 121 -4.63 -1.61 -14.31
CA ASN A 121 -3.80 -2.20 -15.36
C ASN A 121 -4.42 -2.01 -16.76
N GLN A 122 -5.72 -2.26 -16.91
CA GLN A 122 -6.44 -1.99 -18.16
C GLN A 122 -6.33 -0.51 -18.57
N LEU A 123 -6.55 0.43 -17.64
CA LEU A 123 -6.40 1.86 -17.92
C LEU A 123 -4.98 2.24 -18.35
N HIS A 124 -3.95 1.60 -17.77
CA HIS A 124 -2.57 1.78 -18.22
C HIS A 124 -2.37 1.35 -19.66
N VAL A 125 -2.87 0.17 -20.04
CA VAL A 125 -2.72 -0.36 -21.40
C VAL A 125 -3.51 0.46 -22.42
N GLU A 126 -4.77 0.82 -22.13
CA GLU A 126 -5.58 1.68 -23.00
C GLU A 126 -4.92 3.05 -23.25
N ASP A 127 -4.30 3.63 -22.22
CA ASP A 127 -3.56 4.89 -22.36
C ASP A 127 -2.27 4.71 -23.17
N ILE A 128 -1.52 3.62 -22.98
CA ILE A 128 -0.33 3.29 -23.77
C ILE A 128 -0.69 3.11 -25.25
N GLU A 129 -1.78 2.43 -25.56
CA GLU A 129 -2.24 2.24 -26.94
C GLU A 129 -2.59 3.57 -27.63
N LYS A 130 -3.13 4.53 -26.86
CA LYS A 130 -3.56 5.83 -27.38
C LYS A 130 -2.44 6.88 -27.46
N HIS A 131 -1.52 6.88 -26.49
CA HIS A 131 -0.56 7.95 -26.28
C HIS A 131 0.91 7.50 -26.35
N GLY A 132 1.15 6.19 -26.45
CA GLY A 132 2.48 5.59 -26.40
C GLY A 132 3.02 5.45 -24.97
N LEU A 133 4.21 4.85 -24.86
CA LEU A 133 4.84 4.58 -23.56
C LEU A 133 5.40 5.85 -22.89
N SER A 134 5.91 6.79 -23.68
CA SER A 134 6.62 7.99 -23.22
C SER A 134 6.32 9.21 -24.10
N PRO A 135 6.08 10.41 -23.51
CA PRO A 135 5.98 10.66 -22.07
C PRO A 135 4.71 10.08 -21.45
N ARG A 136 4.73 9.72 -20.16
CA ARG A 136 3.54 9.22 -19.45
C ARG A 136 2.45 10.31 -19.40
N SER A 137 1.22 9.94 -19.73
CA SER A 137 0.06 10.82 -19.61
C SER A 137 -0.23 11.17 -18.14
N ARG A 138 -1.07 12.17 -17.91
CA ARG A 138 -1.54 12.53 -16.56
C ARG A 138 -2.28 11.36 -15.89
N LEU A 139 -3.12 10.66 -16.65
CA LEU A 139 -3.87 9.50 -16.19
C LEU A 139 -2.91 8.43 -15.64
N ARG A 140 -1.92 8.00 -16.44
CA ARG A 140 -0.93 7.00 -16.01
C ARG A 140 -0.11 7.48 -14.81
N ASN A 141 0.25 8.77 -14.75
CA ASN A 141 0.97 9.32 -13.59
C ASN A 141 0.13 9.24 -12.31
N HIS A 142 -1.17 9.54 -12.35
CA HIS A 142 -2.03 9.41 -11.16
C HIS A 142 -2.29 7.96 -10.78
N ILE A 143 -2.51 7.07 -11.75
CA ILE A 143 -2.67 5.63 -11.48
C ILE A 143 -1.40 5.10 -10.80
N THR A 144 -0.22 5.38 -11.37
CA THR A 144 1.07 4.96 -10.80
C THR A 144 1.23 5.47 -9.35
N HIS A 145 0.93 6.75 -9.12
CA HIS A 145 1.05 7.34 -7.80
C HIS A 145 0.07 6.74 -6.78
N PHE A 146 -1.16 6.41 -7.21
CA PHE A 146 -2.09 5.70 -6.34
C PHE A 146 -1.63 4.27 -6.08
N ASP A 147 -1.09 3.58 -7.08
CA ASP A 147 -0.61 2.21 -6.93
C ASP A 147 0.61 2.09 -5.99
N GLU A 148 1.51 3.08 -6.02
CA GLU A 148 2.69 3.13 -5.15
C GLU A 148 2.38 3.66 -3.75
N CYS A 149 1.53 4.70 -3.65
CA CYS A 149 1.36 5.48 -2.41
C CYS A 149 -0.09 5.59 -1.90
N GLY A 150 -1.00 4.80 -2.45
CA GLY A 150 -2.43 4.85 -2.17
C GLY A 150 -2.82 4.50 -0.74
N VAL A 151 -3.81 5.22 -0.21
CA VAL A 151 -4.53 4.89 1.02
C VAL A 151 -6.01 4.96 0.70
N VAL A 152 -6.78 3.99 1.18
CA VAL A 152 -8.22 3.94 0.97
C VAL A 152 -8.87 4.24 2.31
N LEU A 153 -9.70 5.27 2.36
CA LEU A 153 -10.55 5.56 3.50
C LEU A 153 -11.90 4.89 3.26
N ALA A 154 -12.17 3.80 3.95
CA ALA A 154 -13.50 3.22 4.02
C ALA A 154 -14.34 3.99 5.05
N ILE A 155 -15.41 4.63 4.58
CA ILE A 155 -16.24 5.57 5.33
C ILE A 155 -17.64 5.00 5.52
N GLU A 156 -18.06 4.86 6.78
CA GLU A 156 -19.49 4.69 7.11
C GLU A 156 -20.16 6.08 7.06
N HIS A 157 -21.07 6.27 6.10
CA HIS A 157 -21.55 7.56 5.57
C HIS A 157 -21.91 8.68 6.57
N SER A 158 -22.39 8.38 7.78
CA SER A 158 -22.92 9.42 8.68
C SER A 158 -21.85 10.13 9.51
N GLN A 159 -20.83 9.42 10.01
CA GLN A 159 -19.84 10.00 10.94
C GLN A 159 -18.42 10.00 10.37
N GLY A 160 -18.08 9.10 9.44
CA GLY A 160 -16.76 9.07 8.84
C GLY A 160 -16.54 10.20 7.81
N SER A 161 -17.62 10.70 7.20
CA SER A 161 -17.56 11.77 6.19
C SER A 161 -17.00 13.07 6.75
N GLU A 162 -17.42 13.48 7.96
CA GLU A 162 -16.88 14.67 8.64
C GLU A 162 -15.36 14.55 8.83
N ILE A 163 -14.85 13.36 9.18
CA ILE A 163 -13.41 13.16 9.38
C ILE A 163 -12.65 13.25 8.05
N ALA A 164 -13.22 12.71 6.97
CA ALA A 164 -12.63 12.83 5.63
C ALA A 164 -12.59 14.28 5.14
N GLU A 165 -13.61 15.08 5.44
CA GLU A 165 -13.61 16.52 5.18
C GLU A 165 -12.48 17.22 5.93
N LEU A 166 -12.32 16.95 7.24
CA LEU A 166 -11.21 17.47 8.03
C LEU A 166 -9.83 17.11 7.44
N LEU A 167 -9.66 15.88 6.95
CA LEU A 167 -8.44 15.46 6.25
C LEU A 167 -8.23 16.26 4.95
N GLY A 168 -9.28 16.45 4.15
CA GLY A 168 -9.23 17.26 2.92
C GLY A 168 -8.95 18.76 3.16
N GLU A 169 -9.25 19.24 4.36
CA GLU A 169 -8.93 20.58 4.84
C GLU A 169 -7.57 20.68 5.56
N HIS A 170 -6.85 19.56 5.69
CA HIS A 170 -5.60 19.46 6.45
C HIS A 170 -5.75 19.86 7.93
N ARG A 171 -6.94 19.64 8.52
CA ARG A 171 -7.20 19.81 9.96
C ARG A 171 -6.67 18.58 10.72
N TRP A 172 -5.37 18.32 10.60
CA TRP A 172 -4.73 17.05 10.97
C TRP A 172 -4.94 16.63 12.43
N SER A 173 -4.67 17.53 13.39
CA SER A 173 -4.86 17.21 14.81
C SER A 173 -6.31 16.85 15.11
N GLU A 174 -7.26 17.59 14.55
CA GLU A 174 -8.67 17.28 14.78
C GLU A 174 -9.07 15.93 14.16
N ALA A 175 -8.70 15.69 12.90
CA ALA A 175 -9.05 14.46 12.19
C ALA A 175 -8.40 13.22 12.81
N LEU A 176 -7.13 13.30 13.22
CA LEU A 176 -6.29 12.15 13.55
C LEU A 176 -6.07 11.95 15.07
N PHE A 177 -6.20 13.02 15.86
CA PHE A 177 -6.05 12.99 17.32
C PHE A 177 -7.39 13.21 18.03
N THR A 178 -8.03 14.37 17.87
CA THR A 178 -9.29 14.70 18.58
C THR A 178 -10.40 13.70 18.24
N ARG A 179 -10.51 13.30 16.96
CA ARG A 179 -11.49 12.30 16.48
C ARG A 179 -10.94 10.87 16.48
N ARG A 180 -9.82 10.58 17.16
CA ARG A 180 -9.18 9.25 17.17
C ARG A 180 -10.12 8.10 17.49
N SER A 181 -11.04 8.28 18.44
CA SER A 181 -11.97 7.22 18.85
C SER A 181 -12.91 6.75 17.73
N ALA A 182 -13.09 7.54 16.67
CA ALA A 182 -13.88 7.18 15.50
C ALA A 182 -13.12 6.30 14.50
N TRP A 183 -11.79 6.31 14.53
CA TRP A 183 -10.95 5.48 13.67
C TRP A 183 -11.05 4.01 14.09
N GLY A 184 -11.29 3.13 13.12
CA GLY A 184 -11.60 1.72 13.37
C GLY A 184 -13.05 1.46 13.77
N LEU A 185 -13.88 2.50 13.91
CA LEU A 185 -15.32 2.39 14.12
C LEU A 185 -16.08 2.81 12.86
N VAL A 186 -15.97 4.08 12.46
CA VAL A 186 -16.76 4.67 11.35
C VAL A 186 -15.90 5.16 10.18
N ILE A 187 -14.59 5.26 10.39
CA ILE A 187 -13.60 5.53 9.34
C ILE A 187 -12.43 4.55 9.49
N HIS A 188 -12.00 4.00 8.37
CA HIS A 188 -11.00 2.94 8.32
C HIS A 188 -9.99 3.23 7.22
N ALA A 189 -8.72 3.43 7.58
CA ALA A 189 -7.66 3.47 6.58
C ALA A 189 -7.23 2.05 6.19
N ARG A 190 -7.08 1.80 4.89
CA ARG A 190 -6.40 0.63 4.33
C ARG A 190 -5.29 1.09 3.40
N MET A 191 -4.15 0.41 3.49
CA MET A 191 -3.04 0.69 2.60
C MET A 191 -3.29 -0.01 1.26
N PHE A 192 -3.18 0.75 0.17
CA PHE A 192 -3.19 0.23 -1.19
C PHE A 192 -1.80 0.36 -1.83
N GLY A 193 -1.07 1.43 -1.49
CA GLY A 193 0.25 1.73 -1.99
C GLY A 193 1.30 0.71 -1.59
N HIS A 194 1.78 -0.10 -2.53
CA HIS A 194 2.76 -1.15 -2.24
C HIS A 194 4.13 -0.59 -1.85
N ALA A 195 4.57 0.52 -2.45
CA ALA A 195 5.80 1.20 -2.05
C ALA A 195 5.70 1.79 -0.64
N ASN A 196 4.52 2.27 -0.24
CA ASN A 196 4.32 2.72 1.15
C ASN A 196 4.38 1.59 2.17
N TYR A 197 3.99 0.36 1.84
CA TYR A 197 4.25 -0.80 2.72
C TYR A 197 5.74 -1.01 2.93
N GLU A 198 6.55 -0.92 1.87
CA GLU A 198 8.00 -1.03 1.95
C GLU A 198 8.61 0.08 2.82
N MET A 199 8.16 1.33 2.65
CA MET A 199 8.61 2.44 3.49
C MET A 199 8.22 2.28 4.96
N LEU A 200 7.14 1.55 5.29
CA LEU A 200 6.75 1.25 6.66
C LEU A 200 7.63 0.19 7.34
N LEU A 201 8.53 -0.50 6.61
CA LEU A 201 9.54 -1.36 7.21
C LEU A 201 10.60 -0.56 7.99
N ASN A 202 10.82 0.70 7.59
CA ASN A 202 11.69 1.64 8.27
C ASN A 202 11.11 3.06 8.18
N PRO A 203 10.06 3.35 8.97
CA PRO A 203 9.28 4.57 8.81
C PRO A 203 10.06 5.82 9.24
N PHE A 204 9.78 6.95 8.58
CA PHE A 204 10.40 8.25 8.87
C PHE A 204 9.37 9.40 8.87
N ILE A 205 9.66 10.44 9.65
CA ILE A 205 8.85 11.68 9.66
C ILE A 205 8.90 12.33 8.28
N GLY A 206 7.73 12.55 7.67
CA GLY A 206 7.60 13.01 6.29
C GLY A 206 6.87 12.00 5.40
N LEU A 207 6.81 10.73 5.78
CA LEU A 207 6.15 9.68 5.02
C LEU A 207 4.64 9.99 4.81
N THR A 208 4.25 10.15 3.55
CA THR A 208 2.93 10.69 3.15
C THR A 208 2.33 9.81 2.06
N GLY A 209 1.08 9.40 2.25
CA GLY A 209 0.30 8.69 1.23
C GLY A 209 -0.64 9.60 0.46
N LYS A 210 -1.39 8.98 -0.44
CA LYS A 210 -2.40 9.60 -1.29
C LYS A 210 -3.73 8.89 -1.11
N TRP A 211 -4.77 9.60 -0.69
CA TRP A 211 -6.02 8.96 -0.32
C TRP A 211 -7.18 9.18 -1.29
N LEU A 212 -8.00 8.13 -1.39
CA LEU A 212 -9.36 8.13 -1.94
C LEU A 212 -10.32 7.58 -0.88
N ALA A 213 -11.58 7.99 -0.92
CA ALA A 213 -12.58 7.57 0.07
C ALA A 213 -13.71 6.80 -0.57
N VAL A 214 -13.90 5.54 -0.17
CA VAL A 214 -15.03 4.71 -0.57
C VAL A 214 -16.05 4.66 0.54
N SER A 215 -17.33 4.67 0.14
CA SER A 215 -18.41 4.47 1.10
C SER A 215 -18.62 3.00 1.35
N VAL A 216 -18.71 2.61 2.62
CA VAL A 216 -18.95 1.22 3.04
C VAL A 216 -20.23 1.13 3.86
N LYS A 217 -20.84 -0.05 3.85
CA LYS A 217 -22.09 -0.31 4.57
C LYS A 217 -21.87 -0.32 6.07
N SER A 218 -22.94 -0.06 6.82
CA SER A 218 -22.89 -0.07 8.29
C SER A 218 -22.41 -1.41 8.85
N GLY A 219 -21.64 -1.34 9.93
CA GLY A 219 -21.08 -2.51 10.62
C GLY A 219 -19.88 -3.09 9.89
N PHE A 220 -19.21 -2.29 9.06
CA PHE A 220 -18.01 -2.66 8.32
C PHE A 220 -16.95 -3.26 9.25
N ALA A 221 -16.72 -2.61 10.40
CA ALA A 221 -15.73 -3.03 11.40
C ALA A 221 -15.96 -4.46 11.94
N LYS A 222 -17.20 -4.98 11.89
CA LYS A 222 -17.58 -6.29 12.43
C LYS A 222 -17.43 -7.43 11.41
N ARG A 223 -17.21 -7.11 10.14
CA ARG A 223 -17.03 -8.09 9.07
C ARG A 223 -15.64 -8.69 9.11
N SER A 224 -15.47 -9.87 8.54
CA SER A 224 -14.15 -10.46 8.34
C SER A 224 -13.26 -9.57 7.47
N VAL A 225 -11.94 -9.73 7.58
CA VAL A 225 -10.97 -8.96 6.76
C VAL A 225 -11.21 -9.18 5.26
N LEU A 226 -11.57 -10.40 4.86
CA LEU A 226 -11.86 -10.72 3.45
C LEU A 226 -13.10 -9.98 2.94
N GLU A 227 -14.18 -9.96 3.72
CA GLU A 227 -15.39 -9.19 3.36
C GLU A 227 -15.13 -7.69 3.30
N GLN A 228 -14.35 -7.16 4.24
CA GLN A 228 -13.94 -5.76 4.25
C GLN A 228 -13.12 -5.40 3.00
N ASN A 229 -12.15 -6.25 2.63
CA ASN A 229 -11.33 -6.05 1.44
C ASN A 229 -12.18 -6.12 0.16
N ALA A 230 -13.08 -7.10 0.05
CA ALA A 230 -13.96 -7.25 -1.11
C ALA A 230 -14.90 -6.05 -1.29
N GLU A 231 -15.47 -5.50 -0.20
CA GLU A 231 -16.31 -4.32 -0.27
C GLU A 231 -15.52 -3.07 -0.66
N ILE A 232 -14.31 -2.91 -0.12
CA ILE A 232 -13.41 -1.83 -0.53
C ILE A 232 -13.03 -1.97 -2.00
N ASP A 233 -12.66 -3.16 -2.45
CA ASP A 233 -12.26 -3.41 -3.84
C ASP A 233 -13.40 -3.10 -4.81
N ALA A 234 -14.62 -3.55 -4.50
CA ALA A 234 -15.80 -3.23 -5.30
C ALA A 234 -16.09 -1.72 -5.32
N GLY A 235 -16.03 -1.05 -4.16
CA GLY A 235 -16.26 0.39 -4.06
C GLY A 235 -15.21 1.22 -4.81
N LEU A 236 -13.93 0.83 -4.72
CA LEU A 236 -12.85 1.47 -5.45
C LEU A 236 -13.00 1.24 -6.95
N HIS A 237 -13.25 0.00 -7.37
CA HIS A 237 -13.45 -0.34 -8.78
C HIS A 237 -14.57 0.51 -9.39
N GLU A 238 -15.75 0.60 -8.76
CA GLU A 238 -16.84 1.43 -9.26
C GLU A 238 -16.48 2.92 -9.30
N MET A 239 -15.73 3.42 -8.31
CA MET A 239 -15.27 4.80 -8.29
C MET A 239 -14.34 5.12 -9.46
N ILE A 240 -13.35 4.25 -9.73
CA ILE A 240 -12.32 4.52 -10.75
C ILE A 240 -12.82 4.26 -12.17
N ARG A 241 -13.97 3.60 -12.35
CA ARG A 241 -14.64 3.50 -13.66
C ARG A 241 -15.00 4.86 -14.23
N ASP A 242 -15.23 5.86 -13.39
CA ASP A 242 -15.22 7.25 -13.81
C ASP A 242 -13.78 7.72 -14.04
N LYS A 243 -13.32 7.59 -15.29
CA LYS A 243 -11.98 8.03 -15.71
C LYS A 243 -11.72 9.52 -15.40
N ALA A 244 -12.77 10.33 -15.28
CA ALA A 244 -12.64 11.74 -14.94
C ALA A 244 -11.94 11.96 -13.59
N LEU A 245 -12.01 11.01 -12.65
CA LEU A 245 -11.31 11.08 -11.38
C LEU A 245 -9.81 11.31 -11.58
N PHE A 246 -9.15 10.46 -12.38
CA PHE A 246 -7.70 10.52 -12.58
C PHE A 246 -7.25 11.50 -13.66
N GLU A 247 -8.17 12.10 -14.41
CA GLU A 247 -7.87 13.19 -15.35
C GLU A 247 -7.78 14.57 -14.65
N GLN A 248 -8.36 14.69 -13.46
CA GLN A 248 -8.31 15.90 -12.64
C GLN A 248 -6.88 16.28 -12.22
N THR A 249 -6.64 17.58 -12.06
CA THR A 249 -5.31 18.11 -11.66
C THR A 249 -4.88 17.68 -10.25
N LYS A 250 -5.82 17.38 -9.35
CA LYS A 250 -5.57 16.99 -7.95
C LYS A 250 -6.49 15.85 -7.52
N ALA A 251 -6.48 14.77 -8.29
CA ALA A 251 -7.28 13.57 -8.02
C ALA A 251 -7.01 12.95 -6.64
N LEU A 252 -5.78 13.11 -6.14
CA LEU A 252 -5.26 12.40 -4.97
C LEU A 252 -4.86 13.37 -3.85
N LEU A 253 -5.56 13.32 -2.73
CA LEU A 253 -5.30 14.16 -1.56
C LEU A 253 -4.18 13.56 -0.69
N PRO A 254 -3.28 14.37 -0.10
CA PRO A 254 -2.22 13.85 0.75
C PRO A 254 -2.77 13.39 2.11
N ILE A 255 -2.11 12.39 2.73
CA ILE A 255 -2.34 12.01 4.13
C ILE A 255 -1.01 11.63 4.82
N PRO A 256 -0.66 12.24 5.97
CA PRO A 256 0.52 11.86 6.75
C PRO A 256 0.33 10.45 7.35
N LEU A 257 1.07 9.45 6.87
CA LEU A 257 0.83 8.05 7.23
C LEU A 257 1.00 7.78 8.72
N LEU A 258 2.07 8.30 9.31
CA LEU A 258 2.38 8.09 10.73
C LEU A 258 1.41 8.85 11.64
N GLY A 259 0.60 9.75 11.10
CA GLY A 259 -0.48 10.40 11.83
C GLY A 259 -1.74 9.55 11.97
N ILE A 260 -1.92 8.51 11.15
CA ILE A 260 -3.11 7.66 11.18
C ILE A 260 -3.11 6.83 12.47
N PRO A 261 -4.21 6.82 13.25
CA PRO A 261 -4.27 6.04 14.49
C PRO A 261 -3.86 4.57 14.28
N ALA A 262 -3.05 4.06 15.21
CA ALA A 262 -2.45 2.72 15.19
C ALA A 262 -1.39 2.45 14.10
N TRP A 263 -0.98 3.44 13.30
CA TRP A 263 0.09 3.26 12.30
C TRP A 263 1.47 3.66 12.83
N CYS A 264 1.54 4.37 13.97
CA CYS A 264 2.78 4.75 14.63
C CYS A 264 2.53 4.92 16.13
N GLU A 265 3.44 4.41 16.96
CA GLU A 265 3.33 4.53 18.42
C GLU A 265 3.49 5.97 18.92
N GLN A 266 4.28 6.79 18.21
CA GLN A 266 4.55 8.18 18.61
C GLN A 266 3.31 9.07 18.48
N ASN A 267 2.33 8.66 17.67
CA ASN A 267 1.15 9.48 17.42
C ASN A 267 0.15 9.48 18.58
N GLN A 268 0.41 8.77 19.68
CA GLN A 268 -0.52 8.70 20.82
C GLN A 268 -0.69 10.02 21.58
N VAL A 269 0.19 10.99 21.38
CA VAL A 269 0.17 12.29 22.07
C VAL A 269 -0.12 13.44 21.10
N GLU A 270 -0.81 14.48 21.57
CA GLU A 270 -1.19 15.63 20.72
C GLU A 270 0.03 16.37 20.15
N GLN A 271 1.12 16.44 20.91
CA GLN A 271 2.36 17.13 20.52
C GLN A 271 2.96 16.57 19.23
N PHE A 272 2.73 15.29 18.93
CA PHE A 272 3.17 14.68 17.67
C PHE A 272 2.61 15.42 16.45
N TYR A 273 1.34 15.83 16.53
CA TYR A 273 0.62 16.54 15.46
C TYR A 273 0.99 18.02 15.35
N GLN A 274 1.78 18.56 16.28
CA GLN A 274 2.26 19.95 16.25
C GLN A 274 3.46 20.14 15.32
N ASN A 275 4.09 19.05 14.84
CA ASN A 275 5.16 19.13 13.85
C ASN A 275 4.62 19.61 12.48
N ARG A 276 4.70 20.92 12.23
CA ARG A 276 4.18 21.56 11.02
C ARG A 276 4.96 21.25 9.74
N ASP A 277 6.18 20.73 9.86
CA ASP A 277 6.96 20.29 8.70
C ASP A 277 6.43 18.97 8.12
N TYR A 278 5.78 18.17 8.98
CA TYR A 278 5.10 16.94 8.59
C TYR A 278 3.59 17.15 8.40
N PHE A 279 2.91 17.68 9.42
CA PHE A 279 1.47 17.98 9.43
C PHE A 279 1.19 19.37 8.84
N ARG A 280 1.53 19.54 7.56
CA ARG A 280 1.46 20.83 6.87
C ARG A 280 0.02 21.31 6.69
N PRO A 281 -0.34 22.53 7.12
CA PRO A 281 -1.68 23.07 6.87
C PRO A 281 -1.94 23.23 5.38
N LYS A 282 -3.22 23.32 5.00
CA LYS A 282 -3.62 23.54 3.61
C LYS A 282 -3.02 24.85 3.11
N ARG A 283 -2.38 24.82 1.94
CA ARG A 283 -1.87 26.05 1.33
C ARG A 283 -3.04 26.97 1.02
N ILE A 284 -3.06 28.14 1.65
CA ILE A 284 -3.93 29.23 1.26
C ILE A 284 -3.32 29.79 -0.02
N ASN A 285 -3.88 29.44 -1.17
CA ASN A 285 -3.55 30.15 -2.41
C ASN A 285 -4.16 31.54 -2.29
N THR A 286 -3.34 32.52 -1.93
CA THR A 286 -3.68 33.94 -2.09
C THR A 286 -3.69 34.27 -3.57
N ASN A 287 -4.72 33.84 -4.29
CA ASN A 287 -5.10 34.45 -5.56
C ASN A 287 -6.25 35.41 -5.26
N SER A 288 -5.87 36.55 -4.67
CA SER A 288 -6.72 37.74 -4.59
C SER A 288 -6.03 38.81 -5.44
N ASN A 289 -6.64 39.12 -6.59
CA ASN A 289 -6.35 40.25 -7.49
C ASN A 289 -5.00 40.26 -8.22
N LYS A 290 -5.02 39.82 -9.48
CA LYS A 290 -4.56 40.62 -10.63
C LYS A 290 -5.33 40.21 -11.87
#